data_AF-X1Q0X4-F1
#
_entry.id   AF-X1Q0X4-F1
#
_cell.length_a   1.000
_cell.length_b   1.000
_cell.length_c   1.000
_cell.angle_alpha   90.00
_cell.angle_beta   90.00
_cell.angle_gamma   90.00
#
_symmetry.space_group_name_H-M   'P 1'
#
loop_
_entity.id
_entity.type
_entity.pdbx_description
1 polymer ?
#
loop_
_entity_poly.entity_id
_entity_poly.type
_entity_poly.pdbx_seq_one_letter_code
_entity_poly.pdbx_strand_id
1 'polypeptide(L)'
;MIYRLIGELDALQSAASYREGLAGYVEPNFSDKEFLLEIKDAIHPLLPNPVPNSITIRKKGVTITGSNMAGKTTFLRTLGVNAILAQTIYTCLAASYTGNYFRIISLINEADNLIEGKSYYLIEAEHLLKMIKSSEKEILTLCLIDEPLAGTNSSERVIASFEVLNYLIDHNALVIVATHDLELAGKLKFAFKSYHFTDDVDDQGLKFDFKLREGITSTSNAIRLLEYLDYPKDIVERSMKKLSSKQDNFG
;
A
#
# COMPACT_ATOMS: atom_id res chain seq x y z
N MET A 1 -27.74 -5.57 31.57
CA MET A 1 -27.73 -6.87 30.86
C MET A 1 -28.54 -6.79 29.56
N ILE A 2 -29.81 -6.39 29.59
CA ILE A 2 -30.68 -6.33 28.40
C ILE A 2 -30.17 -5.39 27.30
N TYR A 3 -29.67 -4.18 27.64
CA TYR A 3 -29.15 -3.23 26.65
C TYR A 3 -27.92 -3.74 25.89
N ARG A 4 -27.05 -4.53 26.54
CA ARG A 4 -25.87 -5.12 25.88
C ARG A 4 -26.29 -6.20 24.88
N LEU A 5 -27.25 -7.04 25.26
CA LEU A 5 -27.79 -8.07 24.38
C LEU A 5 -28.48 -7.46 23.15
N ILE A 6 -29.30 -6.41 23.35
CA ILE A 6 -29.96 -5.71 22.23
C ILE A 6 -28.90 -5.10 21.31
N GLY A 7 -27.86 -4.45 21.86
CA GLY A 7 -26.79 -3.87 21.05
C GLY A 7 -25.97 -4.91 20.27
N GLU A 8 -25.74 -6.09 20.85
CA GLU A 8 -25.06 -7.19 20.16
C GLU A 8 -25.91 -7.75 19.02
N LEU A 9 -27.21 -7.98 19.25
CA LEU A 9 -28.14 -8.41 18.21
C LEU A 9 -28.24 -7.39 17.06
N ASP A 10 -28.32 -6.09 17.37
CA ASP A 10 -28.36 -5.02 16.38
C ASP A 10 -27.07 -4.96 15.53
N ALA A 11 -25.90 -5.13 16.16
CA ALA A 11 -24.62 -5.21 15.45
C ALA A 11 -24.53 -6.45 14.54
N LEU A 12 -24.99 -7.62 15.02
CA LEU A 12 -25.01 -8.85 14.23
C LEU A 12 -25.98 -8.76 13.05
N GLN A 13 -27.18 -8.19 13.26
CA GLN A 13 -28.15 -7.95 12.20
C GLN A 13 -27.60 -6.97 11.16
N SER A 14 -26.90 -5.92 11.58
CA SER A 14 -26.24 -4.97 10.68
C SER A 14 -25.15 -5.64 9.84
N ALA A 15 -24.33 -6.50 10.43
CA ALA A 15 -23.31 -7.27 9.71
C ALA A 15 -23.94 -8.26 8.71
N ALA A 16 -25.04 -8.94 9.08
CA ALA A 16 -25.77 -9.83 8.19
C ALA A 16 -26.39 -9.08 7.01
N SER A 17 -27.04 -7.95 7.25
CA SER A 17 -27.61 -7.08 6.22
C SER A 17 -26.53 -6.57 5.26
N TYR A 18 -25.37 -6.16 5.77
CA TYR A 18 -24.23 -5.79 4.93
C TYR A 18 -23.80 -6.94 4.01
N ARG A 19 -23.65 -8.16 4.56
CA ARG A 19 -23.25 -9.35 3.78
C ARG A 19 -24.26 -9.72 2.69
N GLU A 20 -25.56 -9.60 2.95
CA GLU A 20 -26.60 -9.81 1.92
C GLU A 20 -26.49 -8.84 0.74
N GLY A 21 -26.02 -7.61 0.99
CA GLY A 21 -25.83 -6.60 -0.05
C GLY A 21 -24.55 -6.77 -0.89
N LEU A 22 -23.66 -7.69 -0.53
CA LEU A 22 -22.40 -7.90 -1.24
C LEU A 22 -22.56 -8.85 -2.43
N ALA A 23 -21.83 -8.59 -3.51
CA ALA A 23 -21.73 -9.53 -4.63
C ALA A 23 -21.05 -10.87 -4.22
N GLY A 24 -20.23 -10.83 -3.17
CA GLY A 24 -19.57 -12.00 -2.59
C GLY A 24 -18.65 -11.58 -1.46
N TYR A 25 -18.44 -12.51 -0.52
CA TYR A 25 -17.46 -12.38 0.55
C TYR A 25 -16.91 -13.75 0.93
N VAL A 26 -15.81 -13.76 1.66
CA VAL A 26 -15.25 -14.95 2.30
C VAL A 26 -15.07 -14.74 3.78
N GLU A 27 -15.14 -15.83 4.54
CA GLU A 27 -14.78 -15.82 5.96
C GLU A 27 -13.25 -15.95 6.09
N PRO A 28 -12.61 -15.16 6.97
CA PRO A 28 -11.16 -15.17 7.12
C PRO A 28 -10.68 -16.42 7.86
N ASN A 29 -9.58 -16.99 7.38
CA ASN A 29 -8.84 -18.03 8.09
C ASN A 29 -7.73 -17.41 8.93
N PHE A 30 -7.94 -17.26 10.24
CA PHE A 30 -6.89 -16.73 11.11
C PHE A 30 -5.81 -17.77 11.38
N SER A 31 -4.55 -17.36 11.29
CA SER A 31 -3.40 -18.23 11.51
C SER A 31 -2.48 -17.65 12.58
N ASP A 32 -2.03 -18.53 13.48
CA ASP A 32 -0.99 -18.22 14.47
C ASP A 32 0.44 -18.46 13.92
N LYS A 33 0.59 -18.65 12.60
CA LYS A 33 1.91 -18.75 11.96
C LYS A 33 2.65 -17.41 12.11
N GLU A 34 3.97 -17.47 12.29
CA GLU A 34 4.78 -16.36 12.82
C GLU A 34 4.48 -14.99 12.17
N PHE A 35 4.41 -14.90 10.84
CA PHE A 35 4.12 -13.65 10.12
C PHE A 35 3.42 -13.98 8.79
N LEU A 36 2.11 -13.76 8.68
CA LEU A 36 1.36 -14.09 7.46
C LEU A 36 0.21 -13.14 7.17
N LEU A 37 0.18 -12.60 5.95
CA LEU A 37 -1.02 -12.06 5.31
C LEU A 37 -1.07 -12.59 3.87
N GLU A 38 -2.03 -13.45 3.58
CA GLU A 38 -2.34 -13.93 2.24
C GLU A 38 -3.79 -13.55 1.92
N ILE A 39 -3.96 -12.73 0.89
CA ILE A 39 -5.27 -12.31 0.42
C ILE A 39 -5.31 -12.42 -1.10
N LYS A 40 -6.32 -13.08 -1.65
CA LYS A 40 -6.47 -13.30 -3.10
C LYS A 40 -7.66 -12.54 -3.63
N ASP A 41 -7.47 -11.86 -4.75
CA ASP A 41 -8.49 -11.10 -5.48
C ASP A 41 -9.28 -10.15 -4.57
N ALA A 42 -8.57 -9.46 -3.68
CA ALA A 42 -9.13 -8.48 -2.78
C ALA A 42 -9.69 -7.28 -3.54
N ILE A 43 -10.85 -6.81 -3.13
CA ILE A 43 -11.48 -5.59 -3.65
C ILE A 43 -11.78 -4.62 -2.51
N HIS A 44 -11.81 -3.33 -2.84
CA HIS A 44 -12.20 -2.28 -1.90
C HIS A 44 -13.73 -2.13 -1.88
N PRO A 45 -14.40 -2.21 -0.71
CA PRO A 45 -15.86 -2.20 -0.63
C PRO A 45 -16.52 -0.92 -1.15
N LEU A 46 -15.82 0.21 -1.09
CA LEU A 46 -16.35 1.51 -1.53
C LEU A 46 -16.06 1.86 -3.00
N LEU A 47 -15.38 0.98 -3.75
CA LEU A 47 -15.13 1.23 -5.17
C LEU A 47 -16.26 0.64 -6.02
N PRO A 48 -16.81 1.39 -7.00
CA PRO A 48 -17.92 0.91 -7.82
C PRO A 48 -17.51 -0.19 -8.80
N ASN A 49 -16.31 -0.11 -9.38
CA ASN A 49 -15.76 -1.10 -10.31
C ASN A 49 -14.33 -1.47 -9.87
N PRO A 50 -14.17 -2.23 -8.78
CA PRO A 50 -12.86 -2.53 -8.24
C PRO A 50 -12.12 -3.55 -9.11
N VAL A 51 -10.83 -3.31 -9.33
CA VAL A 51 -9.95 -4.32 -9.93
C VAL A 51 -9.39 -5.22 -8.82
N PRO A 52 -9.66 -6.54 -8.84
CA PRO A 52 -9.19 -7.45 -7.79
C PRO A 52 -7.68 -7.62 -7.84
N ASN A 53 -7.04 -7.64 -6.67
CA ASN A 53 -5.59 -7.80 -6.54
C ASN A 53 -5.23 -8.78 -5.43
N SER A 54 -4.14 -9.52 -5.63
CA SER A 54 -3.67 -10.57 -4.72
C SER A 54 -2.30 -10.21 -4.14
N ILE A 55 -2.06 -10.56 -2.88
CA ILE A 55 -0.74 -10.42 -2.25
C ILE A 55 -0.51 -11.49 -1.20
N THR A 56 0.74 -11.92 -1.08
CA THR A 56 1.22 -12.76 0.01
C THR A 56 2.42 -12.10 0.67
N ILE A 57 2.31 -11.90 1.98
CA ILE A 57 3.30 -11.28 2.84
C ILE A 57 3.66 -12.27 3.93
N ARG A 58 4.96 -12.44 4.14
CA ARG A 58 5.53 -13.29 5.19
C ARG A 58 6.53 -12.45 5.98
N LYS A 59 7.62 -13.05 6.49
CA LYS A 59 8.67 -12.35 7.23
C LYS A 59 9.34 -11.18 6.47
N LYS A 60 9.33 -11.19 5.14
CA LYS A 60 9.84 -10.06 4.34
C LYS A 60 8.81 -8.95 4.25
N GLY A 61 9.26 -7.70 4.33
CA GLY A 61 8.44 -6.55 3.97
C GLY A 61 8.06 -6.55 2.48
N VAL A 62 7.15 -5.67 2.09
CA VAL A 62 6.76 -5.48 0.69
C VAL A 62 6.96 -4.04 0.26
N THR A 63 7.60 -3.85 -0.89
CA THR A 63 7.70 -2.54 -1.55
C THR A 63 6.83 -2.54 -2.80
N ILE A 64 5.95 -1.55 -2.93
CA ILE A 64 5.06 -1.36 -4.07
C ILE A 64 5.49 -0.09 -4.81
N THR A 65 5.95 -0.24 -6.04
CA THR A 65 6.33 0.87 -6.90
C THR A 65 5.30 1.14 -7.99
N GLY A 66 5.41 2.28 -8.67
CA GLY A 66 4.48 2.71 -9.72
C GLY A 66 4.17 4.20 -9.61
N SER A 67 3.55 4.76 -10.64
CA SER A 67 3.13 6.16 -10.65
C SER A 67 2.02 6.44 -9.62
N ASN A 68 1.83 7.70 -9.20
CA ASN A 68 0.88 8.07 -8.13
C ASN A 68 -0.57 7.68 -8.44
N MET A 69 -0.94 7.67 -9.72
CA MET A 69 -2.30 7.34 -10.18
C MET A 69 -2.50 5.84 -10.48
N ALA A 70 -1.48 5.01 -10.32
CA ALA A 70 -1.53 3.60 -10.68
C ALA A 70 -2.29 2.69 -9.69
N GLY A 71 -2.81 3.26 -8.58
CA GLY A 71 -3.64 2.53 -7.61
C GLY A 71 -2.93 2.03 -6.35
N LYS A 72 -1.68 2.45 -6.10
CA LYS A 72 -0.90 2.04 -4.91
C LYS A 72 -1.64 2.31 -3.59
N THR A 73 -2.05 3.57 -3.36
CA THR A 73 -2.77 4.01 -2.16
C THR A 73 -4.10 3.26 -1.98
N THR A 74 -4.83 3.10 -3.08
CA THR A 74 -6.09 2.34 -3.11
C THR A 74 -5.87 0.89 -2.69
N PHE A 75 -4.79 0.27 -3.16
CA PHE A 75 -4.45 -1.09 -2.78
C PHE A 75 -4.07 -1.21 -1.30
N LEU A 76 -3.27 -0.27 -0.75
CA LEU A 76 -2.99 -0.22 0.69
C LEU A 76 -4.29 -0.12 1.52
N ARG A 77 -5.19 0.78 1.13
CA ARG A 77 -6.52 0.91 1.76
C ARG A 77 -7.34 -0.37 1.65
N THR A 78 -7.29 -1.05 0.50
CA THR A 78 -7.96 -2.33 0.27
C THR A 78 -7.51 -3.39 1.26
N LEU A 79 -6.20 -3.51 1.48
CA LEU A 79 -5.63 -4.46 2.45
C LEU A 79 -6.05 -4.11 3.89
N GLY A 80 -5.92 -2.83 4.27
CA GLY A 80 -6.29 -2.37 5.61
C GLY A 80 -7.76 -2.60 5.91
N VAL A 81 -8.66 -2.22 5.00
CA VAL A 81 -10.11 -2.40 5.17
C VAL A 81 -10.47 -3.89 5.24
N ASN A 82 -9.93 -4.73 4.36
CA ASN A 82 -10.21 -6.18 4.42
C ASN A 82 -9.71 -6.81 5.72
N ALA A 83 -8.54 -6.41 6.22
CA ALA A 83 -8.03 -6.87 7.52
C ALA A 83 -8.92 -6.40 8.69
N ILE A 84 -9.43 -5.16 8.66
CA ILE A 84 -10.41 -4.65 9.66
C ILE A 84 -11.70 -5.49 9.62
N LEU A 85 -12.29 -5.69 8.45
CA LEU A 85 -13.53 -6.44 8.30
C LEU A 85 -13.35 -7.91 8.72
N ALA A 86 -12.18 -8.49 8.42
CA ALA A 86 -11.82 -9.84 8.83
C ALA A 86 -11.96 -10.01 10.35
N GLN A 87 -11.37 -9.09 11.12
CA GLN A 87 -11.28 -9.23 12.58
C GLN A 87 -12.42 -8.58 13.36
N THR A 88 -13.30 -7.81 12.70
CA THR A 88 -14.44 -7.16 13.36
C THR A 88 -15.77 -7.85 13.08
N ILE A 89 -16.05 -8.20 11.82
CA ILE A 89 -17.31 -8.82 11.40
C ILE A 89 -17.09 -10.14 10.66
N TYR A 90 -15.91 -10.76 10.80
CA TYR A 90 -15.56 -12.06 10.21
C TYR A 90 -15.81 -12.14 8.70
N THR A 91 -15.50 -11.06 7.97
CA THR A 91 -15.84 -10.90 6.54
C THR A 91 -14.67 -10.31 5.77
N CYS A 92 -14.36 -10.83 4.58
CA CYS A 92 -13.43 -10.21 3.63
C CYS A 92 -14.04 -10.18 2.23
N LEU A 93 -13.83 -9.08 1.50
CA LEU A 93 -14.20 -8.93 0.11
C LEU A 93 -13.00 -9.36 -0.75
N ALA A 94 -12.83 -10.66 -0.84
CA ALA A 94 -11.71 -11.33 -1.50
C ALA A 94 -12.14 -12.75 -1.94
N ALA A 95 -11.36 -13.41 -2.79
CA ALA A 95 -11.55 -14.82 -3.10
C ALA A 95 -11.03 -15.74 -1.98
N SER A 96 -10.05 -15.28 -1.19
CA SER A 96 -9.60 -15.97 0.03
C SER A 96 -8.85 -15.01 0.94
N TYR A 97 -8.93 -15.22 2.26
CA TYR A 97 -8.13 -14.51 3.25
C TYR A 97 -7.51 -15.50 4.24
N THR A 98 -6.21 -15.42 4.47
CA THR A 98 -5.51 -16.10 5.55
C THR A 98 -4.48 -15.16 6.17
N GLY A 99 -4.55 -14.92 7.48
CA GLY A 99 -3.55 -14.07 8.13
C GLY A 99 -3.68 -14.01 9.63
N ASN A 100 -2.78 -13.29 10.28
CA ASN A 100 -2.85 -13.06 11.73
C ASN A 100 -3.97 -12.07 12.09
N TYR A 101 -4.23 -11.93 13.39
CA TYR A 101 -4.88 -10.73 13.92
C TYR A 101 -3.88 -9.57 13.91
N PHE A 102 -4.32 -8.41 13.41
CA PHE A 102 -3.44 -7.28 13.23
C PHE A 102 -3.81 -6.10 14.10
N ARG A 103 -2.77 -5.44 14.62
CA ARG A 103 -2.83 -4.02 14.95
C ARG A 103 -2.52 -3.24 13.68
N ILE A 104 -3.55 -2.69 13.05
CA ILE A 104 -3.39 -2.01 11.77
C ILE A 104 -3.02 -0.54 12.03
N ILE A 105 -1.92 -0.08 11.43
CA ILE A 105 -1.49 1.32 11.49
C ILE A 105 -1.12 1.75 10.07
N SER A 106 -1.72 2.84 9.62
CA SER A 106 -1.47 3.40 8.31
C SER A 106 -0.84 4.78 8.39
N LEU A 107 0.19 5.00 7.58
CA LEU A 107 0.67 6.32 7.17
C LEU A 107 0.26 6.47 5.70
N ILE A 108 -1.00 6.84 5.48
CA ILE A 108 -1.56 7.09 4.14
C ILE A 108 -2.11 8.50 4.19
N ASN A 109 -1.45 9.43 3.53
CA ASN A 109 -1.79 10.83 3.66
C ASN A 109 -3.11 11.15 2.93
N GLU A 110 -3.99 11.86 3.63
CA GLU A 110 -5.04 12.67 3.02
C GLU A 110 -4.49 14.08 2.89
N ALA A 111 -4.73 14.72 1.74
CA ALA A 111 -4.30 16.09 1.48
C ALA A 111 -4.94 17.12 2.45
N ASP A 112 -5.91 16.68 3.25
CA ASP A 112 -6.76 17.52 4.07
C ASP A 112 -6.66 17.09 5.53
N ASN A 113 -5.73 17.71 6.27
CA ASN A 113 -5.96 18.22 7.62
C ASN A 113 -4.68 18.88 8.11
N LEU A 114 -4.46 20.12 7.66
CA LEU A 114 -3.60 21.11 8.30
C LEU A 114 -4.26 21.55 9.64
N ILE A 115 -4.49 20.62 10.53
CA ILE A 115 -5.02 20.93 11.86
C ILE A 115 -3.82 20.86 12.81
N GLU A 116 -3.48 22.05 13.33
CA GLU A 116 -2.43 22.36 14.31
C GLU A 116 -0.98 22.37 13.80
N GLY A 117 -0.47 23.56 13.48
CA GLY A 117 0.88 24.11 13.79
C GLY A 117 2.18 23.29 13.61
N LYS A 118 2.11 22.01 13.28
CA LYS A 118 3.21 21.06 13.12
C LYS A 118 3.54 20.97 11.63
N SER A 119 4.82 20.82 11.32
CA SER A 119 5.22 20.51 9.94
C SER A 119 4.70 19.12 9.56
N TYR A 120 4.34 18.96 8.29
CA TYR A 120 3.92 17.68 7.71
C TYR A 120 4.91 16.54 8.05
N TYR A 121 6.21 16.83 7.96
CA TYR A 121 7.27 15.91 8.35
C TYR A 121 7.17 15.42 9.81
N LEU A 122 6.84 16.30 10.76
CA LEU A 122 6.72 15.93 12.16
C LEU A 122 5.55 14.95 12.38
N ILE A 123 4.44 15.15 11.70
CA ILE A 123 3.27 14.26 11.77
C ILE A 123 3.64 12.87 11.23
N GLU A 124 4.33 12.80 10.08
CA GLU A 124 4.80 11.54 9.52
C GLU A 124 5.78 10.82 10.45
N ALA A 125 6.72 11.57 11.04
CA ALA A 125 7.68 11.02 12.01
C ALA A 125 6.99 10.49 13.29
N GLU A 126 5.99 11.19 13.81
CA GLU A 126 5.19 10.75 14.96
C GLU A 126 4.40 9.46 14.64
N HIS A 127 3.86 9.34 13.43
CA HIS A 127 3.19 8.12 12.97
C HIS A 127 4.13 6.92 12.83
N LEU A 128 5.33 7.12 12.26
CA LEU A 128 6.35 6.07 12.19
C LEU A 128 6.79 5.63 13.59
N LEU A 129 6.97 6.57 14.53
CA LEU A 129 7.26 6.25 15.92
C LEU A 129 6.13 5.44 16.58
N LYS A 130 4.86 5.73 16.25
CA LYS A 130 3.71 4.96 16.72
C LYS A 130 3.70 3.54 16.17
N MET A 131 4.13 3.33 14.93
CA MET A 131 4.32 2.00 14.34
C MET A 131 5.40 1.22 15.10
N ILE A 132 6.56 1.84 15.36
CA ILE A 132 7.67 1.24 16.13
C ILE A 132 7.20 0.81 17.53
N LYS A 133 6.56 1.72 18.28
CA LYS A 133 6.02 1.40 19.62
C LYS A 133 4.93 0.33 19.60
N SER A 134 4.30 0.09 18.45
CA SER A 134 3.28 -0.94 18.30
C SER A 134 3.89 -2.30 17.94
N SER A 135 5.00 -2.31 17.19
CA SER A 135 5.78 -3.53 16.92
C SER A 135 6.55 -4.07 18.13
N GLU A 136 6.60 -3.32 19.24
CA GLU A 136 7.11 -3.79 20.54
C GLU A 136 6.08 -4.60 21.35
N LYS A 137 4.82 -4.66 20.89
CA LYS A 137 3.72 -5.35 21.58
C LYS A 137 3.50 -6.77 21.03
N GLU A 138 2.70 -7.56 21.75
CA GLU A 138 2.41 -8.97 21.40
C GLU A 138 1.64 -9.13 20.08
N ILE A 139 0.69 -8.22 19.79
CA ILE A 139 -0.12 -8.30 18.56
C ILE A 139 0.71 -7.80 17.38
N LEU A 140 0.82 -8.64 16.34
CA LEU A 140 1.51 -8.32 15.10
C LEU A 140 0.96 -7.03 14.48
N THR A 141 1.85 -6.09 14.18
CA THR A 141 1.45 -4.80 13.60
C THR A 141 1.45 -4.87 12.08
N LEU A 142 0.35 -4.51 11.43
CA LEU A 142 0.31 -4.33 9.97
C LEU A 142 0.54 -2.84 9.66
N CYS A 143 1.74 -2.53 9.15
CA CYS A 143 2.16 -1.19 8.77
C CYS A 143 1.88 -0.95 7.28
N LEU A 144 0.98 -0.02 6.99
CA LEU A 144 0.63 0.41 5.63
C LEU A 144 1.16 1.82 5.40
N ILE A 145 2.19 1.96 4.57
CA ILE A 145 2.93 3.22 4.43
C ILE A 145 2.86 3.67 2.98
N ASP A 146 2.45 4.92 2.75
CA ASP A 146 2.42 5.57 1.43
C ASP A 146 3.32 6.79 1.45
N GLU A 147 4.43 6.72 0.71
CA GLU A 147 5.44 7.78 0.59
C GLU A 147 5.98 8.28 1.95
N PRO A 148 6.79 7.48 2.67
CA PRO A 148 7.28 7.87 3.98
C PRO A 148 8.20 9.10 3.92
N LEU A 149 8.04 10.00 4.90
CA LEU A 149 8.91 11.16 5.14
C LEU A 149 9.02 12.10 3.92
N ALA A 150 7.93 12.27 3.16
CA ALA A 150 7.93 13.04 1.91
C ALA A 150 8.25 14.53 2.11
N GLY A 151 8.15 15.05 3.34
CA GLY A 151 8.36 16.47 3.68
C GLY A 151 9.80 16.97 3.89
N THR A 152 10.84 16.19 3.58
CA THR A 152 12.27 16.58 3.77
C THR A 152 13.13 16.43 2.50
N ASN A 153 14.42 16.76 2.59
CA ASN A 153 15.42 16.57 1.55
C ASN A 153 15.45 15.12 1.04
N SER A 154 15.60 14.93 -0.26
CA SER A 154 15.50 13.60 -0.89
C SER A 154 16.48 12.57 -0.32
N SER A 155 17.73 12.96 -0.03
CA SER A 155 18.74 12.07 0.54
C SER A 155 18.42 11.65 1.98
N GLU A 156 18.08 12.62 2.83
CA GLU A 156 17.70 12.37 4.23
C GLU A 156 16.45 11.50 4.32
N ARG A 157 15.45 11.77 3.47
CA ARG A 157 14.22 10.97 3.36
C ARG A 157 14.54 9.51 3.07
N VAL A 158 15.35 9.23 2.04
CA VAL A 158 15.68 7.85 1.63
C VAL A 158 16.39 7.11 2.76
N ILE A 159 17.38 7.75 3.39
CA ILE A 159 18.15 7.14 4.49
C ILE A 159 17.25 6.86 5.69
N ALA A 160 16.52 7.87 6.16
CA ALA A 160 15.65 7.72 7.34
C ALA A 160 14.53 6.71 7.11
N SER A 161 13.90 6.73 5.93
CA SER A 161 12.85 5.76 5.57
C SER A 161 13.42 4.34 5.52
N PHE A 162 14.60 4.16 4.91
CA PHE A 162 15.25 2.85 4.85
C PHE A 162 15.52 2.27 6.24
N GLU A 163 16.11 3.05 7.15
CA GLU A 163 16.41 2.60 8.51
C GLU A 163 15.15 2.25 9.30
N VAL A 164 14.12 3.11 9.24
CA VAL A 164 12.84 2.87 9.94
C VAL A 164 12.14 1.62 9.41
N LEU A 165 12.11 1.43 8.08
CA LEU A 165 11.47 0.28 7.46
C LEU A 165 12.18 -1.03 7.81
N ASN A 166 13.52 -1.05 7.79
CA ASN A 166 14.30 -2.23 8.22
C ASN A 166 14.11 -2.52 9.70
N TYR A 167 14.10 -1.49 10.55
CA TYR A 167 13.80 -1.67 11.96
C TYR A 167 12.45 -2.37 12.15
N LEU A 168 11.39 -1.92 11.47
CA LEU A 168 10.06 -2.52 11.62
C LEU A 168 10.00 -4.00 11.23
N ILE A 169 10.64 -4.41 10.12
CA ILE A 169 10.62 -5.82 9.68
C ILE A 169 11.44 -6.76 10.59
N ASP A 170 12.40 -6.22 11.33
CA ASP A 170 13.16 -6.97 12.34
C ASP A 170 12.39 -7.11 13.67
N HIS A 171 11.22 -6.47 13.78
CA HIS A 171 10.34 -6.50 14.95
C HIS A 171 8.98 -7.14 14.61
N ASN A 172 8.02 -7.09 15.54
CA ASN A 172 6.70 -7.70 15.39
C ASN A 172 5.79 -6.90 14.43
N ALA A 173 6.20 -6.75 13.16
CA ALA A 173 5.44 -6.06 12.13
C ALA A 173 5.49 -6.72 10.74
N LEU A 174 4.38 -6.61 10.01
CA LEU A 174 4.31 -6.76 8.56
C LEU A 174 4.30 -5.38 7.93
N VAL A 175 5.28 -5.09 7.08
CA VAL A 175 5.47 -3.77 6.50
C VAL A 175 5.17 -3.80 5.01
N ILE A 176 4.25 -2.93 4.57
CA ILE A 176 4.01 -2.64 3.15
C ILE A 176 4.26 -1.16 2.95
N VAL A 177 5.19 -0.84 2.06
CA VAL A 177 5.52 0.53 1.67
C VAL A 177 5.22 0.74 0.19
N ALA A 178 4.38 1.71 -0.12
CA ALA A 178 4.22 2.25 -1.47
C ALA A 178 5.15 3.46 -1.65
N THR A 179 5.90 3.47 -2.74
CA THR A 179 6.76 4.61 -3.08
C THR A 179 7.00 4.76 -4.57
N HIS A 180 7.14 6.00 -5.04
CA HIS A 180 7.69 6.32 -6.36
C HIS A 180 9.21 6.51 -6.34
N ASP A 181 9.85 6.48 -5.17
CA ASP A 181 11.29 6.64 -5.01
C ASP A 181 12.02 5.31 -5.33
N LEU A 182 12.56 5.24 -6.54
CA LEU A 182 13.31 4.07 -7.00
C LEU A 182 14.62 3.86 -6.24
N GLU A 183 15.20 4.91 -5.64
CA GLU A 183 16.41 4.77 -4.83
C GLU A 183 16.07 4.03 -3.53
N LEU A 184 14.99 4.45 -2.85
CA LEU A 184 14.50 3.75 -1.66
C LEU A 184 14.13 2.30 -2.00
N ALA A 185 13.35 2.08 -3.06
CA ALA A 185 12.99 0.73 -3.50
C ALA A 185 14.23 -0.14 -3.82
N GLY A 186 15.24 0.45 -4.47
CA GLY A 186 16.50 -0.21 -4.77
C GLY A 186 17.29 -0.61 -3.52
N LYS A 187 17.28 0.22 -2.46
CA LYS A 187 17.91 -0.11 -1.17
C LYS A 187 17.17 -1.23 -0.44
N LEU A 188 15.83 -1.25 -0.50
CA LEU A 188 14.99 -2.23 0.20
C LEU A 188 14.98 -3.63 -0.44
N LYS A 189 15.45 -3.78 -1.69
CA LYS A 189 15.29 -5.01 -2.52
C LYS A 189 15.70 -6.34 -1.88
N PHE A 190 16.61 -6.33 -0.91
CA PHE A 190 17.08 -7.56 -0.25
C PHE A 190 16.15 -8.02 0.88
N ALA A 191 15.60 -7.06 1.62
CA ALA A 191 14.76 -7.30 2.78
C ALA A 191 13.26 -7.25 2.44
N PHE A 192 12.90 -6.57 1.36
CA PHE A 192 11.53 -6.38 0.89
C PHE A 192 11.30 -7.10 -0.44
N LYS A 193 10.15 -7.75 -0.57
CA LYS A 193 9.66 -8.29 -1.84
C LYS A 193 9.06 -7.15 -2.67
N SER A 194 9.56 -6.97 -3.89
CA SER A 194 9.10 -5.90 -4.78
C SER A 194 7.84 -6.30 -5.54
N TYR A 195 6.90 -5.38 -5.60
CA TYR A 195 5.76 -5.38 -6.50
C TYR A 195 5.66 -4.02 -7.18
N HIS A 196 4.89 -3.96 -8.26
CA HIS A 196 4.61 -2.70 -8.94
C HIS A 196 3.22 -2.68 -9.57
N PHE A 197 2.71 -1.47 -9.73
CA PHE A 197 1.65 -1.17 -10.69
C PHE A 197 2.28 -0.56 -11.94
N THR A 198 1.70 -0.85 -13.10
CA THR A 198 2.14 -0.28 -14.38
C THR A 198 1.14 0.76 -14.85
N ASP A 199 1.66 1.73 -15.59
CA ASP A 199 0.89 2.55 -16.50
C ASP A 199 1.22 2.14 -17.94
N ASP A 200 0.30 2.42 -18.85
CA ASP A 200 0.53 2.32 -20.29
C ASP A 200 0.12 3.64 -20.95
N VAL A 201 0.79 4.00 -22.03
CA VAL A 201 0.47 5.19 -22.82
C VAL A 201 0.16 4.71 -24.22
N ASP A 202 -1.10 4.84 -24.63
CA ASP A 202 -1.56 4.55 -25.98
C ASP A 202 -2.13 5.80 -26.67
N ASP A 203 -2.65 5.64 -27.88
CA ASP A 203 -3.23 6.73 -28.68
C ASP A 203 -4.43 7.43 -28.00
N GLN A 204 -4.97 6.86 -26.91
CA GLN A 204 -6.08 7.42 -26.13
C GLN A 204 -5.62 8.06 -24.82
N GLY A 205 -4.31 8.04 -24.53
CA GLY A 205 -3.69 8.68 -23.38
C GLY A 205 -3.17 7.69 -22.34
N LEU A 206 -3.12 8.13 -21.09
CA LEU A 206 -2.59 7.35 -19.98
C LEU A 206 -3.63 6.36 -19.47
N LYS A 207 -3.34 5.06 -19.58
CA LYS A 207 -4.18 3.97 -19.07
C LYS A 207 -3.53 3.28 -17.89
N PHE A 208 -4.36 2.92 -16.93
CA PHE A 208 -3.97 2.13 -15.77
C PHE A 208 -4.88 0.91 -15.69
N ASP A 209 -4.29 -0.28 -15.66
CA ASP A 209 -5.05 -1.52 -15.49
C ASP A 209 -5.30 -1.87 -14.02
N PHE A 210 -4.65 -1.12 -13.12
CA PHE A 210 -4.72 -1.30 -11.66
C PHE A 210 -4.38 -2.73 -11.20
N LYS A 211 -3.50 -3.43 -11.93
CA LYS A 211 -3.04 -4.78 -11.57
C LYS A 211 -1.66 -4.75 -10.91
N LEU A 212 -1.60 -5.29 -9.70
CA LEU A 212 -0.38 -5.52 -8.96
C LEU A 212 0.40 -6.66 -9.60
N ARG A 213 1.68 -6.43 -9.87
CA ARG A 213 2.61 -7.41 -10.44
C ARG A 213 3.80 -7.58 -9.53
N GLU A 214 4.33 -8.80 -9.46
CA GLU A 214 5.59 -9.06 -8.76
C GLU A 214 6.78 -8.51 -9.55
N GLY A 215 7.79 -7.99 -8.84
CA GLY A 215 9.01 -7.44 -9.41
C GLY A 215 9.04 -5.91 -9.42
N ILE A 216 10.08 -5.35 -10.04
CA ILE A 216 10.30 -3.92 -10.22
C ILE A 216 9.78 -3.54 -11.61
N THR A 217 9.16 -2.35 -11.75
CA THR A 217 8.76 -1.86 -13.07
C THR A 217 9.98 -1.62 -13.97
N SER A 218 9.89 -2.03 -15.23
CA SER A 218 10.93 -1.81 -16.25
C SER A 218 10.69 -0.55 -17.09
N THR A 219 9.51 0.08 -16.97
CA THR A 219 9.07 1.15 -17.86
C THR A 219 8.64 2.38 -17.07
N SER A 220 9.16 3.54 -17.46
CA SER A 220 8.67 4.86 -17.04
C SER A 220 8.05 5.53 -18.27
N ASN A 221 6.71 5.60 -18.32
CA ASN A 221 6.02 6.21 -19.46
C ASN A 221 5.83 7.73 -19.30
N ALA A 222 6.42 8.34 -18.28
CA ALA A 222 6.32 9.79 -18.07
C ALA A 222 6.81 10.60 -19.29
N ILE A 223 7.84 10.12 -19.99
CA ILE A 223 8.32 10.79 -21.21
C ILE A 223 7.39 10.52 -22.40
N ARG A 224 6.83 9.31 -22.51
CA ARG A 224 5.81 8.99 -23.52
C ARG A 224 4.53 9.82 -23.34
N LEU A 225 4.20 10.19 -22.11
CA LEU A 225 3.09 11.10 -21.83
C LEU A 225 3.34 12.50 -22.43
N LEU A 226 4.59 13.00 -22.42
CA LEU A 226 4.91 14.27 -23.06
C LEU A 226 4.69 14.19 -24.58
N GLU A 227 5.06 13.06 -25.20
CA GLU A 227 4.82 12.80 -26.62
C GLU A 227 3.32 12.77 -26.94
N TYR A 228 2.51 12.08 -26.13
CA TYR A 228 1.06 12.07 -26.25
C TYR A 228 0.43 13.47 -26.11
N LEU A 229 0.97 14.31 -25.22
CA LEU A 229 0.52 15.69 -25.01
C LEU A 229 1.03 16.67 -26.09
N ASP A 230 1.60 16.16 -27.19
CA ASP A 230 2.15 16.93 -28.30
C ASP A 230 3.20 17.97 -27.87
N TYR A 231 4.03 17.61 -26.88
CA TYR A 231 5.18 18.43 -26.53
C TYR A 231 6.17 18.49 -27.71
N PRO A 232 6.89 19.61 -27.88
CA PRO A 232 7.91 19.72 -28.90
C PRO A 232 8.86 18.51 -28.94
N LYS A 233 9.04 17.93 -30.13
CA LYS A 233 9.81 16.68 -30.33
C LYS A 233 11.23 16.76 -29.75
N ASP A 234 11.86 17.93 -29.82
CA ASP A 234 13.19 18.18 -29.28
C ASP A 234 13.24 18.03 -27.74
N ILE A 235 12.14 18.31 -27.02
CA ILE A 235 12.04 18.07 -25.57
C ILE A 235 11.95 16.57 -25.31
N VAL A 236 11.09 15.85 -26.03
CA VAL A 236 10.87 14.40 -25.87
C VAL A 236 12.16 13.62 -26.16
N GLU A 237 12.79 13.89 -27.31
CA GLU A 237 14.02 13.21 -27.75
C GLU A 237 15.19 13.44 -26.78
N ARG A 238 15.40 14.69 -26.34
CA ARG A 238 16.46 14.99 -25.34
C ARG A 238 16.20 14.32 -24.01
N SER A 239 14.94 14.20 -23.61
CA SER A 239 14.55 13.54 -22.36
C SER A 239 14.79 12.03 -22.42
N MET A 240 14.38 11.38 -23.52
CA MET A 240 14.64 9.95 -23.77
C MET A 240 16.13 9.64 -23.76
N LYS A 241 16.94 10.45 -24.46
CA LYS A 241 18.41 10.25 -24.52
C LYS A 241 19.07 10.30 -23.14
N LYS A 242 18.63 11.22 -22.27
CA LYS A 242 19.12 11.29 -20.88
C LYS A 242 18.67 10.09 -20.05
N LEU A 243 17.45 9.60 -20.25
CA LEU A 243 16.93 8.44 -19.51
C LEU A 243 17.76 7.17 -19.81
N SER A 244 18.02 6.89 -21.09
CA SER A 244 18.84 5.72 -21.49
C SER A 244 20.24 5.76 -20.86
N SER A 245 20.89 6.93 -20.86
CA SER A 245 22.22 7.09 -20.24
C SER A 245 22.24 6.90 -18.71
N LYS A 246 21.09 6.99 -18.04
CA LYS A 246 20.97 6.83 -16.59
C LYS A 246 20.73 5.36 -16.20
N GLN A 247 20.03 4.59 -17.03
CA GLN A 247 19.77 3.16 -16.78
C GLN A 247 21.04 2.30 -16.86
N ASP A 248 22.01 2.68 -17.69
CA ASP A 248 23.31 1.97 -17.79
C ASP A 248 24.18 2.08 -16.52
N ASN A 249 23.92 3.07 -15.65
CA ASN A 249 24.69 3.28 -14.41
C ASN A 249 24.12 2.53 -13.18
N PHE A 250 23.00 1.82 -13.31
CA PHE A 250 22.35 1.06 -12.23
C PHE A 250 22.28 -0.45 -12.52
N GLY A 251 22.97 -0.92 -13.57
CA GLY A 251 23.13 -2.34 -13.92
C GLY A 251 24.16 -3.07 -13.06
#